data_AF-A0A0J1BZ73-F1
#
_entry.id   AF-A0A0J1BZ73-F1
#
_cell.length_a   1.000
_cell.length_b   1.000
_cell.length_c   1.000
_cell.angle_alpha   90.00
_cell.angle_beta   90.00
_cell.angle_gamma   90.00
#
_symmetry.space_group_name_H-M   'P 1'
#
loop_
_entity.id
_entity.type
_entity.pdbx_description
1 polymer ?
#
loop_
_entity_poly.entity_id
_entity_poly.type
_entity_poly.pdbx_seq_one_letter_code
_entity_poly.pdbx_strand_id
1 'polypeptide(L)'
;MIQAQIVQKIGNNPMQLNISAALEVESTNKGFLPPRMTTAERNVIVSAAIGLIIYNTTTNVLEIWDGKVWYNTSASGQYVPLAGGTMTGSLLLPADPTLNLEAATKHYVDTKVAAVPATSDATATATGKIQLAGDLTGTAALPTVKAASLTQAGKVQLATATETTLGTSTTVAVQPAGLKVELDKKAPIVAPTFSGDAKAVTAFEGDDDTSIATTGFVTTAVTSGKDNLGNHTATQDLNIAGKNLIMKDRATVNTKEFQLYKNLGRFTIYNKDRNFDELFIDETTGRTTLSSLAITKGSDRATPIIGQVATAADASGNVVWKPTTETYFIYTSNSSFTLSTTTSQVVMTDRLAVNLSLYLPNNAKPGLLHRIINLSDKTVTIYAADDSVSTHGTINYNVSNLNQWEYALPGYQKVEFVFYDSKGGLTVPSWYTF
;
A
#
# COMPACT_ATOMS: atom_id res chain seq x y z
N MET A 1 -120.57 -115.97 22.47
CA MET A 1 -119.37 -115.15 22.73
C MET A 1 -119.66 -113.74 22.26
N ILE A 2 -119.61 -112.77 23.17
CA ILE A 2 -119.77 -111.35 22.85
C ILE A 2 -118.38 -110.88 22.39
N GLN A 3 -118.23 -110.43 21.14
CA GLN A 3 -117.00 -109.78 20.69
C GLN A 3 -116.87 -108.43 21.39
N ALA A 4 -115.74 -108.19 22.07
CA ALA A 4 -115.38 -106.88 22.60
C ALA A 4 -115.07 -105.93 21.43
N GLN A 5 -115.52 -104.69 21.52
CA GLN A 5 -115.24 -103.65 20.53
C GLN A 5 -113.73 -103.32 20.54
N ILE A 6 -113.00 -103.63 19.46
CA ILE A 6 -111.53 -103.49 19.35
C ILE A 6 -111.09 -102.09 18.90
N VAL A 7 -112.02 -101.30 18.34
CA VAL A 7 -111.77 -99.95 17.83
C VAL A 7 -112.90 -99.00 18.19
N GLN A 8 -112.57 -97.75 18.53
CA GLN A 8 -113.57 -96.78 18.98
C GLN A 8 -113.29 -95.39 18.41
N LYS A 9 -114.30 -94.79 17.76
CA LYS A 9 -114.30 -93.37 17.40
C LYS A 9 -115.38 -92.66 18.21
N ILE A 10 -115.03 -91.50 18.75
CA ILE A 10 -115.97 -90.58 19.40
C ILE A 10 -115.89 -89.26 18.63
N GLY A 11 -116.94 -88.90 17.89
CA GLY A 11 -116.92 -87.63 17.17
C GLY A 11 -117.98 -87.47 16.09
N ASN A 12 -117.84 -86.42 15.30
CA ASN A 12 -118.81 -85.98 14.31
C ASN A 12 -119.00 -86.98 13.14
N ASN A 13 -117.99 -87.81 12.83
CA ASN A 13 -118.04 -88.82 11.76
C ASN A 13 -117.86 -90.26 12.30
N PRO A 14 -118.80 -90.80 13.12
CA PRO A 14 -118.57 -92.01 13.91
C PRO A 14 -118.34 -93.29 13.10
N MET A 15 -118.59 -93.28 11.78
CA MET A 15 -118.42 -94.44 10.90
C MET A 15 -117.08 -94.47 10.13
N GLN A 16 -116.22 -93.47 10.30
CA GLN A 16 -114.91 -93.40 9.64
C GLN A 16 -113.80 -93.16 10.67
N LEU A 17 -113.16 -94.25 11.13
CA LEU A 17 -111.97 -94.20 11.97
C LEU A 17 -110.72 -94.07 11.10
N ASN A 18 -109.78 -93.21 11.49
CA ASN A 18 -108.48 -93.16 10.84
C ASN A 18 -107.77 -94.53 10.93
N ILE A 19 -107.25 -95.04 9.81
CA ILE A 19 -106.65 -96.38 9.72
C ILE A 19 -105.47 -96.59 10.68
N SER A 20 -104.81 -95.53 11.14
CA SER A 20 -103.71 -95.60 12.12
C SER A 20 -104.15 -95.46 13.57
N ALA A 21 -105.43 -95.22 13.85
CA ALA A 21 -105.95 -94.98 15.19
C ALA A 21 -106.77 -96.16 15.71
N ALA A 22 -106.44 -96.66 16.90
CA ALA A 22 -107.33 -97.57 17.65
C ALA A 22 -108.42 -96.80 18.43
N LEU A 23 -108.12 -95.55 18.79
CA LEU A 23 -109.02 -94.57 19.41
C LEU A 23 -108.86 -93.22 18.71
N GLU A 24 -109.97 -92.63 18.27
CA GLU A 24 -109.98 -91.27 17.71
C GLU A 24 -111.08 -90.43 18.38
N VAL A 25 -110.69 -89.28 18.92
CA VAL A 25 -111.63 -88.27 19.44
C VAL A 25 -111.65 -87.11 18.46
N GLU A 26 -112.73 -87.01 17.69
CA GLU A 26 -112.92 -85.95 16.69
C GLU A 26 -113.97 -84.95 17.20
N SER A 27 -113.56 -83.70 17.38
CA SER A 27 -114.47 -82.61 17.68
C SER A 27 -113.95 -81.30 17.13
N THR A 28 -114.87 -80.45 16.66
CA THR A 28 -114.55 -79.10 16.18
C THR A 28 -114.74 -78.03 17.27
N ASN A 29 -115.31 -78.39 18.42
CA ASN A 29 -115.63 -77.45 19.51
C ASN A 29 -115.32 -77.98 20.93
N LYS A 30 -114.78 -79.19 21.04
CA LYS A 30 -114.30 -79.80 22.29
C LYS A 30 -112.89 -80.34 22.07
N GLY A 31 -112.12 -80.43 23.15
CA GLY A 31 -110.78 -81.02 23.14
C GLY A 31 -110.71 -82.33 23.91
N PHE A 32 -109.58 -83.00 23.81
CA PHE A 32 -109.21 -84.05 24.75
C PHE A 32 -108.72 -83.40 26.04
N LEU A 33 -109.38 -83.71 27.16
CA LEU A 33 -108.93 -83.27 28.48
C LEU A 33 -108.21 -84.46 29.16
N PRO A 34 -106.86 -84.52 29.11
CA PRO A 34 -106.12 -85.54 29.84
C PRO A 34 -106.32 -85.36 31.36
N PRO A 35 -106.02 -86.38 32.18
CA PRO A 35 -105.99 -86.24 33.63
C PRO A 35 -105.19 -85.01 34.05
N ARG A 36 -105.81 -84.16 34.86
CA ARG A 36 -105.20 -82.94 35.39
C ARG A 36 -104.81 -83.17 36.83
N MET A 37 -103.58 -82.85 37.16
CA MET A 37 -103.04 -83.02 38.50
C MET A 37 -101.85 -82.10 38.72
N THR A 38 -101.54 -81.82 39.98
CA THR A 38 -100.32 -81.09 40.38
C THR A 38 -99.08 -81.96 40.21
N THR A 39 -97.88 -81.35 40.21
CA THR A 39 -96.62 -82.12 40.21
C THR A 39 -96.56 -83.12 41.38
N ALA A 40 -97.09 -82.75 42.54
CA ALA A 40 -97.10 -83.61 43.72
C ALA A 40 -97.96 -84.86 43.49
N GLU A 41 -99.18 -84.69 42.99
CA GLU A 41 -100.10 -85.80 42.67
C GLU A 41 -99.56 -86.68 41.53
N ARG A 42 -98.96 -86.08 40.50
CA ARG A 42 -98.29 -86.82 39.42
C ARG A 42 -97.15 -87.69 39.93
N ASN A 43 -96.38 -87.20 40.91
CA ASN A 43 -95.26 -87.96 41.49
C ASN A 43 -95.72 -89.13 42.38
N VAL A 44 -97.01 -89.21 42.74
CA VAL A 44 -97.58 -90.35 43.46
C VAL A 44 -97.93 -91.52 42.53
N ILE A 45 -97.94 -91.31 41.20
CA ILE A 45 -98.21 -92.38 40.23
C ILE A 45 -97.08 -93.43 40.30
N VAL A 46 -97.39 -94.59 40.86
CA VAL A 46 -96.48 -95.74 40.93
C VAL A 46 -96.54 -96.53 39.62
N SER A 47 -95.39 -96.91 39.07
CA SER A 47 -95.29 -97.70 37.83
C SER A 47 -96.02 -97.08 36.63
N ALA A 48 -95.82 -95.78 36.39
CA ALA A 48 -96.36 -95.09 35.23
C ALA A 48 -95.98 -95.81 33.92
N ALA A 49 -96.97 -96.06 33.05
CA ALA A 49 -96.73 -96.66 31.74
C ALA A 49 -96.03 -95.66 30.81
N ILE A 50 -95.11 -96.15 29.97
CA ILE A 50 -94.46 -95.32 28.94
C ILE A 50 -95.54 -94.75 28.01
N GLY A 51 -95.44 -93.46 27.72
CA GLY A 51 -96.44 -92.72 26.94
C GLY A 51 -97.65 -92.26 27.75
N LEU A 52 -97.66 -92.41 29.08
CA LEU A 52 -98.70 -91.83 29.93
C LEU A 52 -98.68 -90.30 29.80
N ILE A 53 -99.84 -89.71 29.51
CA ILE A 53 -100.00 -88.27 29.29
C ILE A 53 -100.86 -87.67 30.39
N ILE A 54 -100.36 -86.61 31.02
CA ILE A 54 -101.09 -85.80 32.00
C ILE A 54 -100.94 -84.32 31.67
N TYR A 55 -101.86 -83.49 32.14
CA TYR A 55 -101.64 -82.05 32.19
C TYR A 55 -101.28 -81.64 33.61
N ASN A 56 -100.06 -81.13 33.78
CA ASN A 56 -99.55 -80.73 35.08
C ASN A 56 -100.00 -79.30 35.38
N THR A 57 -100.88 -79.14 36.36
CA THR A 57 -101.44 -77.84 36.75
C THR A 57 -100.47 -76.97 37.54
N THR A 58 -99.35 -77.52 38.02
CA THR A 58 -98.28 -76.76 38.66
C THR A 58 -97.35 -76.14 37.62
N THR A 59 -96.95 -76.89 36.59
CA THR A 59 -96.06 -76.41 35.53
C THR A 59 -96.81 -75.81 34.34
N ASN A 60 -98.14 -75.93 34.31
CA ASN A 60 -99.04 -75.47 33.24
C ASN A 60 -98.68 -76.01 31.85
N VAL A 61 -98.20 -77.24 31.79
CA VAL A 61 -97.82 -77.91 30.54
C VAL A 61 -98.32 -79.34 30.49
N LEU A 62 -98.44 -79.87 29.28
CA LEU A 62 -98.59 -81.30 29.06
C LEU A 62 -97.27 -81.98 29.45
N GLU A 63 -97.36 -83.10 30.15
CA GLU A 63 -96.20 -83.94 30.49
C GLU A 63 -96.46 -85.36 29.99
N ILE A 64 -95.41 -85.96 29.40
CA ILE A 64 -95.43 -87.33 28.89
C ILE A 64 -94.37 -88.14 29.65
N TRP A 65 -94.76 -89.29 30.20
CA TRP A 65 -93.81 -90.20 30.81
C TRP A 65 -93.05 -90.98 29.73
N ASP A 66 -91.74 -90.82 29.66
CA ASP A 66 -90.89 -91.50 28.66
C ASP A 66 -90.36 -92.88 29.12
N GLY A 67 -90.71 -93.29 30.35
CA GLY A 67 -90.18 -94.49 31.01
C GLY A 67 -89.16 -94.20 32.10
N LYS A 68 -88.66 -92.95 32.21
CA LYS A 68 -87.67 -92.55 33.21
C LYS A 68 -87.94 -91.20 33.84
N VAL A 69 -88.38 -90.21 33.06
CA VAL A 69 -88.71 -88.86 33.51
C VAL A 69 -90.00 -88.37 32.85
N TRP A 70 -90.64 -87.41 33.49
CA TRP A 70 -91.73 -86.66 32.88
C TRP A 70 -91.15 -85.59 31.96
N TYR A 71 -91.36 -85.72 30.66
CA TYR A 71 -90.90 -84.77 29.66
C TYR A 71 -91.89 -83.61 29.53
N ASN A 72 -91.41 -82.38 29.75
CA ASN A 72 -92.22 -81.17 29.57
C ASN A 72 -92.22 -80.76 28.09
N THR A 73 -93.40 -80.48 27.54
CA THR A 73 -93.53 -80.12 26.12
C THR A 73 -93.24 -78.65 25.81
N SER A 74 -92.66 -77.87 26.74
CA SER A 74 -92.29 -76.47 26.54
C SER A 74 -90.79 -76.30 26.22
N ALA A 75 -90.48 -75.66 25.08
CA ALA A 75 -89.15 -75.58 24.46
C ALA A 75 -88.13 -74.64 25.14
N SER A 76 -88.32 -74.27 26.41
CA SER A 76 -87.62 -73.12 27.03
C SER A 76 -86.13 -73.32 27.37
N GLY A 77 -85.48 -74.41 26.95
CA GLY A 77 -84.12 -74.76 27.36
C GLY A 77 -83.03 -74.77 26.28
N GLN A 78 -83.36 -74.51 25.01
CA GLN A 78 -82.44 -74.73 23.88
C GLN A 78 -81.95 -73.47 23.15
N TYR A 79 -82.46 -72.28 23.48
CA TYR A 79 -82.16 -71.05 22.74
C TYR A 79 -81.88 -69.87 23.67
N VAL A 80 -81.00 -68.96 23.23
CA VAL A 80 -80.78 -67.66 23.88
C VAL A 80 -81.94 -66.73 23.53
N PRO A 81 -82.48 -65.93 24.47
CA PRO A 81 -83.58 -65.01 24.18
C PRO A 81 -83.19 -63.94 23.14
N LEU A 82 -84.10 -63.65 22.20
CA LEU A 82 -83.95 -62.57 21.20
C LEU A 82 -83.86 -61.17 21.83
N ALA A 83 -84.45 -60.98 23.02
CA ALA A 83 -84.36 -59.74 23.78
C ALA A 83 -83.01 -59.56 24.50
N GLY A 84 -82.10 -60.52 24.36
CA GLY A 84 -80.87 -60.62 25.13
C GLY A 84 -81.07 -61.38 26.44
N GLY A 85 -79.98 -61.95 26.95
CA GLY A 85 -79.93 -62.66 28.23
C GLY A 85 -78.48 -62.81 28.68
N THR A 86 -78.27 -63.09 29.96
CA THR A 86 -76.94 -63.34 30.51
C THR A 86 -76.51 -64.77 30.17
N MET A 87 -75.48 -64.94 29.34
CA MET A 87 -74.84 -66.24 29.15
C MET A 87 -73.93 -66.53 30.34
N THR A 88 -74.05 -67.70 30.96
CA THR A 88 -73.11 -68.20 31.98
C THR A 88 -72.26 -69.33 31.38
N GLY A 89 -70.96 -69.34 31.70
CA GLY A 89 -69.99 -70.29 31.14
C GLY A 89 -69.16 -69.75 29.97
N SER A 90 -68.24 -70.58 29.46
CA SER A 90 -67.36 -70.21 28.33
C SER A 90 -68.11 -70.26 27.01
N LEU A 91 -67.98 -69.20 26.20
CA LEU A 91 -68.43 -69.16 24.82
C LEU A 91 -67.27 -69.52 23.88
N LEU A 92 -67.39 -70.64 23.16
CA LEU A 92 -66.46 -71.03 22.12
C LEU A 92 -67.00 -70.55 20.76
N LEU A 93 -66.29 -69.62 20.13
CA LEU A 93 -66.62 -69.14 18.78
C LEU A 93 -65.83 -69.96 17.75
N PRO A 94 -66.46 -70.40 16.64
CA PRO A 94 -65.83 -71.30 15.67
C PRO A 94 -64.76 -70.63 14.79
N ALA A 95 -64.79 -69.30 14.66
CA ALA A 95 -63.86 -68.53 13.82
C ALA A 95 -63.82 -67.05 14.24
N ASP A 96 -62.83 -66.32 13.69
CA ASP A 96 -62.74 -64.87 13.79
C ASP A 96 -63.86 -64.17 13.00
N PRO A 97 -64.34 -63.00 13.46
CA PRO A 97 -65.42 -62.29 12.79
C PRO A 97 -65.00 -61.79 11.40
N THR A 98 -65.93 -61.86 10.47
CA THR A 98 -65.84 -61.30 9.12
C THR A 98 -66.78 -60.11 8.90
N LEU A 99 -67.82 -60.00 9.73
CA LEU A 99 -68.78 -58.89 9.71
C LEU A 99 -68.65 -57.99 10.95
N ASN A 100 -69.05 -56.72 10.80
CA ASN A 100 -68.86 -55.69 11.84
C ASN A 100 -69.60 -55.96 13.16
N LEU A 101 -70.69 -56.74 13.14
CA LEU A 101 -71.53 -57.00 14.32
C LEU A 101 -71.41 -58.43 14.86
N GLU A 102 -70.46 -59.22 14.33
CA GLU A 102 -70.16 -60.54 14.87
C GLU A 102 -69.38 -60.42 16.19
N ALA A 103 -69.55 -61.42 17.07
CA ALA A 103 -68.74 -61.50 18.28
C ALA A 103 -67.27 -61.78 17.90
N ALA A 104 -66.34 -61.01 18.49
CA ALA A 104 -64.92 -61.16 18.22
C ALA A 104 -64.26 -62.19 19.15
N THR A 105 -63.40 -63.05 18.58
CA THR A 105 -62.52 -63.93 19.37
C THR A 105 -61.38 -63.10 19.98
N LYS A 106 -60.73 -63.64 21.02
CA LYS A 106 -59.47 -63.07 21.54
C LYS A 106 -58.38 -63.03 20.46
N HIS A 107 -58.29 -64.09 19.64
CA HIS A 107 -57.30 -64.19 18.57
C HIS A 107 -57.42 -63.03 17.58
N TYR A 108 -58.64 -62.69 17.16
CA TYR A 108 -58.91 -61.55 16.29
C TYR A 108 -58.40 -60.24 16.90
N VAL A 109 -58.76 -59.97 18.16
CA VAL A 109 -58.37 -58.73 18.86
C VAL A 109 -56.86 -58.63 19.02
N ASP A 110 -56.20 -59.69 19.51
CA ASP A 110 -54.75 -59.70 19.72
C ASP A 110 -54.00 -59.51 18.38
N THR A 111 -54.46 -60.16 17.31
CA THR A 111 -53.87 -60.01 15.97
C THR A 111 -54.01 -58.58 15.44
N LYS A 112 -55.18 -57.95 15.61
CA LYS A 112 -55.39 -56.56 15.17
C LYS A 112 -54.55 -55.58 15.97
N VAL A 113 -54.42 -55.77 17.29
CA VAL A 113 -53.61 -54.91 18.15
C VAL A 113 -52.11 -55.08 17.86
N ALA A 114 -51.63 -56.31 17.67
CA ALA A 114 -50.24 -56.57 17.31
C ALA A 114 -49.88 -56.06 15.90
N ALA A 115 -50.85 -55.97 14.99
CA ALA A 115 -50.68 -55.40 13.66
C ALA A 115 -50.67 -53.87 13.63
N VAL A 116 -51.03 -53.18 14.73
CA VAL A 116 -50.83 -51.74 14.84
C VAL A 116 -49.32 -51.50 15.06
N PRO A 117 -48.61 -50.87 14.12
CA PRO A 117 -47.20 -50.58 14.33
C PRO A 117 -47.05 -49.69 15.56
N ALA A 118 -46.23 -50.12 16.52
CA ALA A 118 -45.89 -49.32 17.69
C ALA A 118 -45.13 -48.06 17.21
N THR A 119 -45.86 -46.97 16.92
CA THR A 119 -45.32 -45.64 16.55
C THR A 119 -44.06 -45.68 15.69
N SER A 120 -44.21 -45.91 14.39
CA SER A 120 -43.09 -45.98 13.44
C SER A 120 -42.20 -44.74 13.44
N ASP A 121 -40.94 -44.92 13.05
CA ASP A 121 -39.99 -43.83 12.83
C ASP A 121 -40.47 -42.88 11.72
N ALA A 122 -40.10 -41.61 11.83
CA ALA A 122 -40.37 -40.63 10.79
C ALA A 122 -39.60 -41.00 9.49
N THR A 123 -40.28 -40.88 8.35
CA THR A 123 -39.66 -40.97 7.02
C THR A 123 -39.78 -39.62 6.31
N ALA A 124 -39.19 -39.45 5.13
CA ALA A 124 -39.27 -38.20 4.38
C ALA A 124 -40.72 -37.79 4.00
N THR A 125 -41.67 -38.73 4.04
CA THR A 125 -43.05 -38.53 3.58
C THR A 125 -44.11 -38.91 4.61
N ALA A 126 -43.73 -39.46 5.77
CA ALA A 126 -44.66 -39.81 6.84
C ALA A 126 -44.14 -39.29 8.18
N THR A 127 -45.02 -38.58 8.91
CA THR A 127 -44.75 -38.10 10.25
C THR A 127 -44.69 -39.27 11.23
N GLY A 128 -43.63 -39.36 12.03
CA GLY A 128 -43.40 -40.42 13.02
C GLY A 128 -42.57 -39.89 14.20
N LYS A 129 -42.13 -40.77 15.10
CA LYS A 129 -41.18 -40.37 16.16
C LYS A 129 -39.81 -40.11 15.52
N ILE A 130 -39.13 -39.03 15.91
CA ILE A 130 -37.76 -38.74 15.46
C ILE A 130 -36.79 -39.61 16.28
N GLN A 131 -35.98 -40.44 15.63
CA GLN A 131 -34.88 -41.12 16.30
C GLN A 131 -33.79 -40.08 16.67
N LEU A 132 -33.48 -39.97 17.97
CA LEU A 132 -32.51 -39.01 18.53
C LEU A 132 -31.07 -39.56 18.57
N ALA A 133 -30.77 -40.62 17.82
CA ALA A 133 -29.44 -41.24 17.84
C ALA A 133 -28.64 -40.82 16.59
N GLY A 134 -27.37 -40.46 16.77
CA GLY A 134 -26.45 -40.13 15.68
C GLY A 134 -26.38 -38.63 15.34
N ASP A 135 -27.44 -38.10 14.72
CA ASP A 135 -27.46 -36.74 14.13
C ASP A 135 -28.01 -35.65 15.07
N LEU A 136 -28.90 -36.03 15.98
CA LEU A 136 -29.55 -35.17 16.96
C LEU A 136 -29.19 -35.69 18.36
N THR A 137 -29.19 -34.80 19.35
CA THR A 137 -29.04 -35.12 20.78
C THR A 137 -30.23 -34.53 21.55
N GLY A 138 -30.20 -34.58 22.88
CA GLY A 138 -31.29 -34.05 23.72
C GLY A 138 -32.43 -35.06 23.92
N THR A 139 -33.64 -34.58 24.17
CA THR A 139 -34.83 -35.40 24.45
C THR A 139 -35.91 -35.17 23.40
N ALA A 140 -36.93 -36.03 23.36
CA ALA A 140 -38.04 -35.86 22.42
C ALA A 140 -38.80 -34.54 22.63
N ALA A 141 -38.77 -33.98 23.84
CA ALA A 141 -39.39 -32.69 24.16
C ALA A 141 -38.50 -31.49 23.79
N LEU A 142 -37.18 -31.68 23.74
CA LEU A 142 -36.18 -30.65 23.47
C LEU A 142 -35.01 -31.27 22.67
N PRO A 143 -35.20 -31.51 21.36
CA PRO A 143 -34.13 -32.02 20.52
C PRO A 143 -33.07 -30.93 20.29
N THR A 144 -31.80 -31.31 20.35
CA THR A 144 -30.67 -30.45 20.00
C THR A 144 -29.89 -31.07 18.84
N VAL A 145 -29.16 -30.25 18.07
CA VAL A 145 -28.26 -30.77 17.05
C VAL A 145 -26.93 -31.10 17.71
N LYS A 146 -26.37 -32.29 17.42
CA LYS A 146 -25.07 -32.69 17.96
C LYS A 146 -23.98 -31.75 17.41
N ALA A 147 -23.18 -31.14 18.28
CA ALA A 147 -22.04 -30.33 17.84
C ALA A 147 -21.05 -31.20 17.03
N ALA A 148 -20.54 -30.67 15.92
CA ALA A 148 -19.43 -31.34 15.23
C ALA A 148 -18.16 -31.31 16.09
N SER A 149 -17.30 -32.29 15.84
CA SER A 149 -15.97 -32.37 16.43
C SER A 149 -14.92 -32.45 15.32
N LEU A 150 -13.65 -32.32 15.70
CA LEU A 150 -12.51 -32.47 14.78
C LEU A 150 -12.37 -33.87 14.18
N THR A 151 -13.13 -34.86 14.68
CA THR A 151 -12.96 -36.29 14.31
C THR A 151 -14.24 -36.93 13.77
N GLN A 152 -15.36 -36.22 13.70
CA GLN A 152 -16.64 -36.77 13.24
C GLN A 152 -17.45 -35.73 12.47
N ALA A 153 -17.81 -36.05 11.23
CA ALA A 153 -18.75 -35.26 10.43
C ALA A 153 -20.15 -35.30 11.07
N GLY A 154 -20.71 -34.12 11.34
CA GLY A 154 -22.06 -33.95 11.88
C GLY A 154 -22.69 -32.65 11.34
N LYS A 155 -23.99 -32.46 11.54
CA LYS A 155 -24.66 -31.18 11.23
C LYS A 155 -24.24 -30.17 12.29
N VAL A 156 -23.57 -29.07 11.92
CA VAL A 156 -23.04 -28.07 12.87
C VAL A 156 -23.95 -26.86 12.89
N GLN A 157 -24.21 -26.32 14.08
CA GLN A 157 -24.73 -24.96 14.20
C GLN A 157 -23.69 -23.98 13.63
N LEU A 158 -24.10 -23.14 12.70
CA LEU A 158 -23.26 -22.09 12.13
C LEU A 158 -23.31 -20.86 13.05
N ALA A 159 -22.15 -20.22 13.26
CA ALA A 159 -22.05 -18.93 13.90
C ALA A 159 -22.92 -17.89 13.20
N THR A 160 -23.57 -17.02 13.96
CA THR A 160 -24.16 -15.80 13.42
C THR A 160 -23.07 -14.89 12.83
N ALA A 161 -23.45 -13.91 12.00
CA ALA A 161 -22.52 -12.92 11.47
C ALA A 161 -21.79 -12.16 12.60
N THR A 162 -22.51 -11.81 13.67
CA THR A 162 -21.98 -11.14 14.85
C THR A 162 -20.94 -11.99 15.58
N GLU A 163 -21.23 -13.27 15.85
CA GLU A 163 -20.29 -14.18 16.50
C GLU A 163 -19.04 -14.43 15.64
N THR A 164 -19.19 -14.45 14.31
CA THR A 164 -18.08 -14.58 13.38
C THR A 164 -17.12 -13.39 13.46
N THR A 165 -17.65 -12.16 13.48
CA THR A 165 -16.84 -10.95 13.52
C THR A 165 -16.22 -10.69 14.89
N LEU A 166 -16.93 -11.00 15.99
CA LEU A 166 -16.44 -10.77 17.36
C LEU A 166 -15.62 -11.94 17.92
N GLY A 167 -15.69 -13.14 17.30
CA GLY A 167 -14.97 -14.33 17.77
C GLY A 167 -15.43 -14.83 19.15
N THR A 168 -16.69 -14.60 19.51
CA THR A 168 -17.21 -14.84 20.87
C THR A 168 -17.61 -16.29 21.16
N SER A 169 -17.77 -17.12 20.14
CA SER A 169 -18.19 -18.52 20.31
C SER A 169 -17.05 -19.50 20.03
N THR A 170 -16.77 -20.35 21.01
CA THR A 170 -15.74 -21.40 20.93
C THR A 170 -16.31 -22.78 20.55
N THR A 171 -17.62 -22.86 20.31
CA THR A 171 -18.35 -24.14 20.20
C THR A 171 -19.11 -24.34 18.90
N VAL A 172 -19.22 -23.30 18.05
CA VAL A 172 -19.95 -23.31 16.78
C VAL A 172 -19.00 -23.15 15.59
N ALA A 173 -19.38 -23.69 14.43
CA ALA A 173 -18.56 -23.56 13.22
C ALA A 173 -18.80 -22.22 12.54
N VAL A 174 -17.75 -21.61 11.99
CA VAL A 174 -17.84 -20.40 11.19
C VAL A 174 -18.03 -20.77 9.72
N GLN A 175 -18.91 -20.07 9.01
CA GLN A 175 -19.02 -20.23 7.56
C GLN A 175 -17.74 -19.77 6.85
N PRO A 176 -17.20 -20.51 5.86
CA PRO A 176 -15.98 -20.12 5.14
C PRO A 176 -16.02 -18.70 4.56
N ALA A 177 -17.18 -18.25 4.09
CA ALA A 177 -17.38 -16.88 3.59
C ALA A 177 -17.20 -15.81 4.68
N GLY A 178 -17.63 -16.08 5.91
CA GLY A 178 -17.45 -15.18 7.04
C GLY A 178 -16.01 -15.09 7.50
N LEU A 179 -15.28 -16.21 7.48
CA LEU A 179 -13.83 -16.23 7.76
C LEU A 179 -13.03 -15.47 6.70
N LYS A 180 -13.43 -15.55 5.43
CA LYS A 180 -12.78 -14.81 4.33
C LYS A 180 -12.80 -13.30 4.58
N VAL A 181 -13.95 -12.75 4.98
CA VAL A 181 -14.09 -11.30 5.23
C VAL A 181 -13.14 -10.82 6.34
N GLU A 182 -12.96 -11.60 7.41
CA GLU A 182 -12.03 -11.25 8.49
C GLU A 182 -10.57 -11.49 8.11
N LEU A 183 -10.28 -12.53 7.31
CA LEU A 183 -8.93 -12.78 6.81
C LEU A 183 -8.48 -11.73 5.80
N ASP A 184 -9.40 -11.24 4.95
CA ASP A 184 -9.16 -10.18 3.97
C ASP A 184 -8.78 -8.84 4.66
N LYS A 185 -9.07 -8.66 5.96
CA LYS A 185 -8.63 -7.48 6.74
C LYS A 185 -7.17 -7.57 7.19
N LYS A 186 -6.54 -8.75 7.13
CA LYS A 186 -5.14 -8.94 7.56
C LYS A 186 -4.20 -8.74 6.37
N ALA A 187 -3.10 -8.04 6.59
CA ALA A 187 -2.04 -7.92 5.59
C ALA A 187 -1.31 -9.27 5.42
N PRO A 188 -0.90 -9.66 4.19
CA PRO A 188 -0.16 -10.90 3.97
C PRO A 188 1.24 -10.83 4.60
N ILE A 189 1.74 -11.98 5.09
CA ILE A 189 3.06 -12.07 5.75
C ILE A 189 4.22 -11.81 4.78
N VAL A 190 4.06 -12.19 3.51
CA VAL A 190 5.04 -11.93 2.44
C VAL A 190 4.52 -10.77 1.61
N ALA A 191 5.31 -9.70 1.54
CA ALA A 191 4.99 -8.48 0.79
C ALA A 191 3.61 -7.88 1.14
N PRO A 192 3.38 -7.46 2.41
CA PRO A 192 2.15 -6.78 2.79
C PRO A 192 1.96 -5.48 2.00
N THR A 193 0.81 -5.34 1.37
CA THR A 193 0.30 -4.04 0.91
C THR A 193 -0.54 -3.43 2.02
N PHE A 194 -0.06 -2.36 2.65
CA PHE A 194 -0.84 -1.62 3.63
C PHE A 194 -1.78 -0.62 2.93
N SER A 195 -3.07 -0.67 3.24
CA SER A 195 -4.05 0.33 2.80
C SER A 195 -4.36 1.31 3.92
N GLY A 196 -4.43 2.61 3.62
CA GLY A 196 -4.61 3.68 4.60
C GLY A 196 -3.30 4.10 5.28
N ASP A 197 -3.40 4.84 6.38
CA ASP A 197 -2.24 5.35 7.13
C ASP A 197 -1.66 4.26 8.04
N ALA A 198 -0.55 3.64 7.60
CA ALA A 198 0.21 2.70 8.43
C ALA A 198 0.91 3.46 9.56
N LYS A 199 0.42 3.30 10.80
CA LYS A 199 1.02 3.90 12.00
C LYS A 199 2.11 2.98 12.55
N ALA A 200 3.35 3.40 12.46
CA ALA A 200 4.50 2.78 13.13
C ALA A 200 4.94 3.63 14.34
N VAL A 201 5.71 3.03 15.25
CA VAL A 201 6.40 3.79 16.30
C VAL A 201 7.54 4.59 15.65
N THR A 202 7.71 5.86 16.01
CA THR A 202 8.85 6.64 15.54
C THR A 202 10.12 6.07 16.15
N ALA A 203 11.00 5.53 15.30
CA ALA A 203 12.28 4.98 15.69
C ALA A 203 13.21 6.05 16.29
N PHE A 204 14.17 5.61 17.10
CA PHE A 204 15.23 6.47 17.61
C PHE A 204 16.30 6.71 16.53
N GLU A 205 17.06 7.78 16.68
CA GLU A 205 18.21 8.04 15.80
C GLU A 205 19.25 6.92 15.94
N GLY A 206 19.73 6.39 14.81
CA GLY A 206 20.71 5.29 14.75
C GLY A 206 20.11 3.88 14.72
N ASP A 207 18.77 3.75 14.72
CA ASP A 207 18.09 2.48 14.48
C ASP A 207 18.29 2.02 13.02
N ASP A 208 18.82 0.80 12.83
CA ASP A 208 19.24 0.25 11.54
C ASP A 208 18.54 -1.08 11.18
N ASP A 209 17.43 -1.38 11.84
CA ASP A 209 16.62 -2.55 11.54
C ASP A 209 15.79 -2.39 10.24
N THR A 210 15.05 -3.44 9.88
CA THR A 210 14.20 -3.46 8.68
C THR A 210 12.77 -2.97 8.94
N SER A 211 12.55 -2.15 9.96
CA SER A 211 11.23 -1.61 10.32
C SER A 211 10.78 -0.47 9.38
N ILE A 212 9.47 -0.22 9.33
CA ILE A 212 8.89 0.90 8.58
C ILE A 212 9.18 2.20 9.31
N ALA A 213 9.88 3.13 8.67
CA ALA A 213 10.12 4.47 9.21
C ALA A 213 8.85 5.34 9.20
N THR A 214 8.63 6.12 10.26
CA THR A 214 7.53 7.11 10.30
C THR A 214 7.88 8.37 9.50
N THR A 215 6.86 9.12 9.05
CA THR A 215 7.06 10.41 8.39
C THR A 215 7.86 11.39 9.26
N GLY A 216 7.68 11.34 10.59
CA GLY A 216 8.46 12.15 11.53
C GLY A 216 9.95 11.80 11.49
N PHE A 217 10.29 10.51 11.56
CA PHE A 217 11.67 10.05 11.45
C PHE A 217 12.30 10.42 10.11
N VAL A 218 11.61 10.15 8.98
CA VAL A 218 12.12 10.48 7.64
C VAL A 218 12.29 11.98 7.47
N THR A 219 11.36 12.79 7.96
CA THR A 219 11.48 14.25 7.90
C THR A 219 12.69 14.71 8.68
N THR A 220 12.89 14.25 9.92
CA THR A 220 14.07 14.58 10.71
C THR A 220 15.36 14.14 10.01
N ALA A 221 15.43 12.90 9.54
CA ALA A 221 16.60 12.35 8.86
C ALA A 221 16.93 13.12 7.56
N VAL A 222 15.93 13.42 6.73
CA VAL A 222 16.10 14.18 5.47
C VAL A 222 16.47 15.64 5.74
N THR A 223 15.96 16.23 6.82
CA THR A 223 16.28 17.63 7.17
C THR A 223 17.69 17.73 7.76
N SER A 224 18.11 16.74 8.55
CA SER A 224 19.46 16.64 9.12
C SER A 224 20.52 16.17 8.11
N GLY A 225 20.12 15.47 7.04
CA GLY A 225 21.01 14.88 6.03
C GLY A 225 21.34 15.74 4.80
N LYS A 226 20.97 17.03 4.77
CA LYS A 226 21.33 17.92 3.65
C LYS A 226 22.78 18.39 3.77
N ASP A 227 23.63 17.98 2.82
CA ASP A 227 24.90 18.64 2.49
C ASP A 227 24.70 19.76 1.44
N ASN A 228 25.69 20.64 1.34
CA ASN A 228 25.52 22.07 1.15
C ASN A 228 25.68 22.62 -0.27
N LEU A 229 25.90 21.85 -1.35
CA LEU A 229 26.20 22.44 -2.67
C LEU A 229 25.85 21.58 -3.91
N GLY A 230 24.57 21.45 -4.31
CA GLY A 230 24.30 20.89 -5.66
C GLY A 230 22.88 20.49 -6.06
N ASN A 231 21.95 21.46 -6.11
CA ASN A 231 20.79 21.60 -7.03
C ASN A 231 19.76 22.65 -6.54
N HIS A 232 20.11 23.51 -5.59
CA HIS A 232 19.20 24.52 -5.06
C HIS A 232 19.30 25.84 -5.84
N THR A 233 18.16 26.36 -6.30
CA THR A 233 18.00 27.80 -6.51
C THR A 233 18.04 28.45 -5.13
N ALA A 234 19.15 29.08 -4.77
CA ALA A 234 19.24 29.80 -3.50
C ALA A 234 18.19 30.93 -3.49
N THR A 235 17.21 30.85 -2.59
CA THR A 235 16.18 31.89 -2.39
C THR A 235 16.64 32.99 -1.42
N GLN A 236 17.83 32.84 -0.85
CA GLN A 236 18.46 33.74 0.11
C GLN A 236 19.97 33.78 -0.15
N ASP A 237 20.65 34.81 0.37
CA ASP A 237 22.09 34.96 0.26
C ASP A 237 22.85 33.83 0.98
N LEU A 238 24.00 33.43 0.43
CA LEU A 238 24.90 32.50 1.09
C LEU A 238 25.58 33.19 2.29
N ASN A 239 25.17 32.82 3.51
CA ASN A 239 25.81 33.31 4.73
C ASN A 239 27.03 32.45 5.10
N ILE A 240 28.23 33.03 4.97
CA ILE A 240 29.52 32.42 5.35
C ILE A 240 30.12 33.01 6.64
N ALA A 241 29.30 33.59 7.52
CA ALA A 241 29.79 34.17 8.78
C ALA A 241 30.62 33.15 9.60
N GLY A 242 31.85 33.54 9.94
CA GLY A 242 32.79 32.69 10.70
C GLY A 242 33.36 31.50 9.90
N LYS A 243 33.15 31.44 8.58
CA LYS A 243 33.68 30.41 7.69
C LYS A 243 34.55 31.04 6.61
N ASN A 244 35.47 30.24 6.06
CA ASN A 244 36.31 30.62 4.93
C ASN A 244 35.80 29.91 3.67
N LEU A 245 35.77 30.61 2.54
CA LEU A 245 35.62 29.95 1.24
C LEU A 245 36.99 29.44 0.80
N ILE A 246 37.17 28.13 0.81
CA ILE A 246 38.44 27.48 0.48
C ILE A 246 38.44 27.15 -1.01
N MET A 247 39.31 27.82 -1.77
CA MET A 247 39.54 27.55 -3.19
C MET A 247 40.79 26.67 -3.31
N LYS A 248 40.58 25.37 -3.47
CA LYS A 248 41.64 24.42 -3.80
C LYS A 248 41.97 24.49 -5.29
N ASP A 249 43.19 24.10 -5.63
CA ASP A 249 43.56 23.94 -7.04
C ASP A 249 42.68 22.88 -7.72
N ARG A 250 42.38 23.10 -9.00
CA ARG A 250 41.66 22.14 -9.84
C ARG A 250 42.52 20.88 -10.08
N ALA A 251 43.84 21.06 -10.20
CA ALA A 251 44.79 19.96 -10.28
C ALA A 251 44.98 19.38 -8.88
N THR A 252 44.54 18.14 -8.69
CA THR A 252 44.54 17.44 -7.39
C THR A 252 45.93 17.23 -6.77
N VAL A 253 47.00 17.46 -7.54
CA VAL A 253 48.40 17.35 -7.09
C VAL A 253 48.86 18.60 -6.33
N ASN A 254 48.26 19.76 -6.61
CA ASN A 254 48.60 20.98 -5.91
C ASN A 254 47.75 21.12 -4.64
N THR A 255 48.39 20.91 -3.48
CA THR A 255 47.73 21.02 -2.17
C THR A 255 47.62 22.45 -1.66
N LYS A 256 48.09 23.44 -2.43
CA LYS A 256 48.02 24.85 -2.06
C LYS A 256 46.60 25.35 -2.26
N GLU A 257 46.17 26.23 -1.37
CA GLU A 257 44.84 26.82 -1.41
C GLU A 257 44.89 28.31 -1.12
N PHE A 258 44.02 29.04 -1.81
CA PHE A 258 43.65 30.38 -1.42
C PHE A 258 42.34 30.32 -0.65
N GLN A 259 42.25 31.15 0.38
CA GLN A 259 41.03 31.30 1.15
C GLN A 259 40.50 32.72 0.95
N LEU A 260 39.18 32.82 0.74
CA LEU A 260 38.47 34.09 0.77
C LEU A 260 37.74 34.19 2.09
N TYR A 261 38.01 35.26 2.84
CA TYR A 261 37.34 35.52 4.11
C TYR A 261 37.18 37.02 4.37
N LYS A 262 36.29 37.33 5.32
CA LYS A 262 36.14 38.65 5.90
C LYS A 262 36.52 38.58 7.38
N ASN A 263 37.51 39.37 7.80
CA ASN A 263 37.91 39.45 9.20
C ASN A 263 38.43 40.85 9.52
N LEU A 264 38.18 41.34 10.74
CA LEU A 264 38.68 42.64 11.22
C LEU A 264 38.46 43.79 10.22
N GLY A 265 37.31 43.82 9.57
CA GLY A 265 36.99 44.84 8.58
C GLY A 265 37.70 44.73 7.22
N ARG A 266 38.42 43.65 6.94
CA ARG A 266 39.11 43.42 5.65
C ARG A 266 38.49 42.27 4.85
N PHE A 267 38.22 42.50 3.56
CA PHE A 267 37.90 41.43 2.60
C PHE A 267 39.20 40.94 1.97
N THR A 268 39.53 39.66 2.13
CA THR A 268 40.90 39.19 2.02
C THR A 268 41.02 37.92 1.17
N ILE A 269 42.05 37.89 0.32
CA ILE A 269 42.58 36.68 -0.30
C ILE A 269 43.84 36.28 0.47
N TYR A 270 43.75 35.16 1.19
CA TYR A 270 44.80 34.64 2.03
C TYR A 270 45.45 33.41 1.41
N ASN A 271 46.78 33.42 1.38
CA ASN A 271 47.58 32.30 0.96
C ASN A 271 47.89 31.43 2.18
N LYS A 272 47.29 30.24 2.25
CA LYS A 272 47.50 29.33 3.37
C LYS A 272 48.95 28.83 3.45
N ASP A 273 49.54 28.54 2.29
CA ASP A 273 50.90 28.00 2.20
C ASP A 273 51.93 29.00 2.74
N ARG A 274 51.75 30.28 2.40
CA ARG A 274 52.62 31.37 2.86
C ARG A 274 52.23 31.96 4.21
N ASN A 275 51.08 31.54 4.76
CA ASN A 275 50.45 32.11 5.96
C ASN A 275 50.35 33.64 5.90
N PHE A 276 49.82 34.17 4.80
CA PHE A 276 49.89 35.61 4.54
C PHE A 276 48.75 36.13 3.65
N ASP A 277 48.32 37.37 3.91
CA ASP A 277 47.31 38.07 3.10
C ASP A 277 47.95 38.66 1.84
N GLU A 278 47.68 38.07 0.68
CA GLU A 278 48.26 38.52 -0.59
C GLU A 278 47.57 39.80 -1.07
N LEU A 279 46.24 39.85 -0.93
CA LEU A 279 45.40 40.97 -1.36
C LEU A 279 44.27 41.17 -0.35
N PHE A 280 43.99 42.43 -0.02
CA PHE A 280 42.80 42.76 0.76
C PHE A 280 42.25 44.15 0.46
N ILE A 281 40.98 44.33 0.76
CA ILE A 281 40.30 45.62 0.76
C ILE A 281 39.90 45.94 2.19
N ASP A 282 40.39 47.05 2.71
CA ASP A 282 40.01 47.58 4.02
C ASP A 282 38.68 48.33 3.88
N GLU A 283 37.65 47.94 4.63
CA GLU A 283 36.31 48.51 4.50
C GLU A 283 36.20 49.94 5.01
N THR A 284 37.08 50.35 5.94
CA THR A 284 37.04 51.69 6.53
C THR A 284 37.67 52.71 5.58
N THR A 285 38.75 52.32 4.91
CA THR A 285 39.52 53.21 4.02
C THR A 285 39.20 53.02 2.54
N GLY A 286 38.54 51.92 2.17
CA GLY A 286 38.32 51.52 0.78
C GLY A 286 39.60 51.15 0.01
N ARG A 287 40.76 51.11 0.69
CA ARG A 287 42.05 50.89 0.04
C ARG A 287 42.23 49.42 -0.28
N THR A 288 42.50 49.14 -1.56
CA THR A 288 43.01 47.84 -2.01
C THR A 288 44.50 47.79 -1.75
N THR A 289 44.95 46.81 -0.97
CA THR A 289 46.36 46.62 -0.65
C THR A 289 46.83 45.29 -1.21
N LEU A 290 47.89 45.34 -2.00
CA LEU A 290 48.65 44.18 -2.47
C LEU A 290 49.90 44.06 -1.61
N SER A 291 49.97 43.01 -0.79
CA SER A 291 51.12 42.80 0.09
C SER A 291 52.34 42.23 -0.66
N SER A 292 52.12 41.62 -1.84
CA SER A 292 53.18 41.28 -2.79
C SER A 292 52.84 41.83 -4.18
N LEU A 293 53.40 43.00 -4.52
CA LEU A 293 53.17 43.65 -5.81
C LEU A 293 54.24 43.24 -6.83
N ALA A 294 53.82 42.67 -7.95
CA ALA A 294 54.65 42.52 -9.14
C ALA A 294 53.88 43.02 -10.37
N ILE A 295 54.27 44.18 -10.90
CA ILE A 295 53.76 44.68 -12.18
C ILE A 295 54.67 44.11 -13.27
N THR A 296 54.33 42.93 -13.79
CA THR A 296 55.17 42.22 -14.77
C THR A 296 55.13 42.84 -16.16
N LYS A 297 54.09 43.63 -16.45
CA LYS A 297 53.93 44.42 -17.68
C LYS A 297 53.19 45.72 -17.38
N GLY A 298 53.56 46.80 -18.06
CA GLY A 298 52.77 48.04 -18.09
C GLY A 298 51.50 47.87 -18.95
N SER A 299 50.65 48.89 -18.95
CA SER A 299 49.45 48.97 -19.80
C SER A 299 49.80 48.96 -21.31
N ASP A 300 51.04 49.30 -21.65
CA ASP A 300 51.64 49.19 -22.99
C ASP A 300 52.18 47.78 -23.31
N ARG A 301 51.99 46.81 -22.39
CA ARG A 301 52.52 45.44 -22.44
C ARG A 301 54.05 45.35 -22.37
N ALA A 302 54.76 46.46 -22.11
CA ALA A 302 56.21 46.45 -21.95
C ALA A 302 56.60 45.86 -20.59
N THR A 303 57.65 45.03 -20.58
CA THR A 303 58.22 44.50 -19.34
C THR A 303 59.08 45.56 -18.65
N PRO A 304 59.07 45.65 -17.31
CA PRO A 304 59.94 46.57 -16.58
C PRO A 304 61.41 46.31 -16.89
N ILE A 305 62.17 47.39 -17.15
CA ILE A 305 63.63 47.35 -17.28
C ILE A 305 64.25 47.94 -16.00
N ILE A 306 65.35 47.34 -15.52
CA ILE A 306 66.11 47.83 -14.35
C ILE A 306 66.45 49.33 -14.54
N GLY A 307 66.11 50.15 -13.54
CA GLY A 307 66.33 51.60 -13.55
C GLY A 307 65.13 52.44 -14.02
N GLN A 308 64.06 51.80 -14.49
CA GLN A 308 62.78 52.47 -14.77
C GLN A 308 61.94 52.62 -13.51
N VAL A 309 61.06 53.63 -13.52
CA VAL A 309 60.02 53.86 -12.51
C VAL A 309 58.64 53.63 -13.12
N ALA A 310 57.71 53.13 -12.31
CA ALA A 310 56.31 53.06 -12.66
C ALA A 310 55.72 54.48 -12.62
N THR A 311 55.13 54.91 -13.72
CA THR A 311 54.46 56.21 -13.84
C THR A 311 53.04 56.01 -14.35
N ALA A 312 52.15 56.93 -13.99
CA ALA A 312 50.82 56.97 -14.59
C ALA A 312 50.94 57.24 -16.10
N ALA A 313 50.33 56.39 -16.91
CA ALA A 313 50.22 56.54 -18.36
C ALA A 313 49.14 57.55 -18.74
N ASP A 314 48.10 57.65 -17.91
CA ASP A 314 46.96 58.54 -18.10
C ASP A 314 46.29 58.89 -16.75
N ALA A 315 45.27 59.75 -16.82
CA ALA A 315 44.47 60.16 -15.66
C ALA A 315 43.59 59.04 -15.07
N SER A 316 43.47 57.89 -15.73
CA SER A 316 42.71 56.74 -15.24
C SER A 316 43.55 55.82 -14.35
N GLY A 317 44.85 56.12 -14.18
CA GLY A 317 45.75 55.36 -13.30
C GLY A 317 46.38 54.14 -13.96
N ASN A 318 46.33 54.04 -15.29
CA ASN A 318 47.10 53.04 -16.04
C ASN A 318 48.60 53.21 -15.76
N VAL A 319 49.37 52.12 -15.68
CA VAL A 319 50.79 52.16 -15.27
C VAL A 319 51.68 51.83 -16.46
N VAL A 320 52.71 52.65 -16.71
CA VAL A 320 53.78 52.40 -17.69
C VAL A 320 55.14 52.55 -17.03
N TRP A 321 56.15 51.87 -17.59
CA TRP A 321 57.52 51.94 -17.09
C TRP A 321 58.33 52.97 -17.86
N LYS A 322 58.91 53.96 -17.16
CA LYS A 322 59.66 55.06 -17.79
C LYS A 322 61.07 55.20 -17.18
N PRO A 323 62.09 55.60 -17.96
CA PRO A 323 63.43 55.87 -17.42
C PRO A 323 63.42 56.98 -16.37
N THR A 324 64.33 56.90 -15.40
CA THR A 324 64.49 57.89 -14.30
C THR A 324 65.47 59.02 -14.62
N THR A 325 66.23 58.92 -15.71
CA THR A 325 67.32 59.83 -16.05
C THR A 325 67.27 60.22 -17.53
N GLU A 326 67.23 61.51 -17.80
CA GLU A 326 67.43 62.09 -19.13
C GLU A 326 68.94 62.38 -19.33
N THR A 327 69.55 61.78 -20.35
CA THR A 327 70.94 62.08 -20.73
C THR A 327 70.97 63.12 -21.85
N TYR A 328 71.63 64.25 -21.60
CA TYR A 328 71.86 65.32 -22.58
C TYR A 328 73.28 65.27 -23.13
N PHE A 329 73.44 65.55 -24.43
CA PHE A 329 74.73 65.74 -25.09
C PHE A 329 74.77 67.13 -25.72
N ILE A 330 75.76 67.95 -25.34
CA ILE A 330 75.97 69.30 -25.87
C ILE A 330 77.31 69.30 -26.62
N TYR A 331 77.34 69.76 -27.88
CA TYR A 331 78.58 69.91 -28.65
C TYR A 331 78.57 71.16 -29.54
N THR A 332 79.76 71.64 -29.92
CA THR A 332 79.97 72.95 -30.57
C THR A 332 80.89 72.90 -31.81
N SER A 333 80.75 71.90 -32.69
CA SER A 333 81.51 71.86 -33.95
C SER A 333 80.68 71.39 -35.15
N ASN A 334 81.06 71.85 -36.34
CA ASN A 334 80.40 71.61 -37.64
C ASN A 334 80.69 70.21 -38.22
N SER A 335 80.60 69.18 -37.38
CA SER A 335 80.92 67.80 -37.73
C SER A 335 79.65 66.98 -37.96
N SER A 336 79.66 66.09 -38.94
CA SER A 336 78.61 65.08 -39.16
C SER A 336 78.70 63.97 -38.11
N PHE A 337 77.55 63.55 -37.56
CA PHE A 337 77.48 62.44 -36.62
C PHE A 337 76.69 61.28 -37.21
N THR A 338 77.05 60.05 -36.83
CA THR A 338 76.27 58.85 -37.13
C THR A 338 76.09 58.06 -35.84
N LEU A 339 74.85 57.69 -35.54
CA LEU A 339 74.52 56.89 -34.35
C LEU A 339 74.56 55.41 -34.74
N SER A 340 75.51 54.63 -34.23
CA SER A 340 75.53 53.19 -34.44
C SER A 340 74.63 52.50 -33.43
N THR A 341 73.54 51.90 -33.91
CA THR A 341 72.62 51.09 -33.09
C THR A 341 73.22 49.73 -32.71
N THR A 342 74.26 49.26 -33.41
CA THR A 342 74.89 47.95 -33.19
C THR A 342 76.00 48.01 -32.14
N THR A 343 76.77 49.10 -32.06
CA THR A 343 77.88 49.25 -31.08
C THR A 343 77.55 50.19 -29.93
N SER A 344 76.37 50.82 -29.95
CA SER A 344 76.00 51.87 -28.98
C SER A 344 77.03 53.01 -28.89
N GLN A 345 77.68 53.34 -30.01
CA GLN A 345 78.67 54.41 -30.10
C GLN A 345 78.11 55.55 -30.95
N VAL A 346 78.37 56.79 -30.50
CA VAL A 346 78.26 57.98 -31.35
C VAL A 346 79.60 58.12 -32.05
N VAL A 347 79.63 57.86 -33.36
CA VAL A 347 80.85 58.03 -34.16
C VAL A 347 80.78 59.40 -34.83
N MET A 348 81.75 60.26 -34.51
CA MET A 348 81.86 61.59 -35.10
C MET A 348 82.98 61.58 -36.15
N THR A 349 82.66 62.05 -37.36
CA THR A 349 83.66 62.20 -38.42
C THR A 349 83.80 63.69 -38.74
N ASP A 350 84.96 64.26 -38.44
CA ASP A 350 85.31 65.61 -38.91
C ASP A 350 85.72 65.59 -40.39
N ARG A 351 85.62 66.73 -41.08
CA ARG A 351 86.10 66.93 -42.47
C ARG A 351 87.61 66.66 -42.64
N LEU A 352 88.38 66.55 -41.55
CA LEU A 352 89.79 66.18 -41.55
C LEU A 352 90.07 64.69 -41.24
N ALA A 353 89.05 63.84 -41.23
CA ALA A 353 89.16 62.36 -41.13
C ALA A 353 89.83 61.83 -39.84
N VAL A 354 89.73 62.55 -38.73
CA VAL A 354 90.06 62.01 -37.39
C VAL A 354 88.78 61.51 -36.73
N ASN A 355 88.67 60.20 -36.54
CA ASN A 355 87.54 59.58 -35.84
C ASN A 355 87.72 59.74 -34.33
N LEU A 356 86.92 60.61 -33.71
CA LEU A 356 86.79 60.64 -32.25
C LEU A 356 85.57 59.79 -31.87
N SER A 357 85.83 58.61 -31.31
CA SER A 357 84.76 57.73 -30.82
C SER A 357 84.45 58.09 -29.37
N LEU A 358 83.28 58.67 -29.11
CA LEU A 358 82.81 58.90 -27.74
C LEU A 358 82.04 57.67 -27.28
N TYR A 359 82.54 56.99 -26.25
CA TYR A 359 81.83 55.89 -25.62
C TYR A 359 80.64 56.43 -24.85
N LEU A 360 79.42 56.00 -25.19
CA LEU A 360 78.25 56.27 -24.36
C LEU A 360 78.41 55.50 -23.04
N PRO A 361 78.31 56.17 -21.87
CA PRO A 361 78.30 55.45 -20.61
C PRO A 361 77.03 54.59 -20.57
N ASN A 362 77.24 53.27 -20.52
CA ASN A 362 76.23 52.21 -20.64
C ASN A 362 75.50 52.18 -21.99
N ASN A 363 76.06 51.42 -22.94
CA ASN A 363 75.42 50.84 -24.12
C ASN A 363 73.98 51.34 -24.36
N ALA A 364 73.80 52.36 -25.20
CA ALA A 364 72.50 52.85 -25.66
C ALA A 364 71.52 51.69 -25.89
N LYS A 365 70.59 51.50 -24.95
CA LYS A 365 69.51 50.52 -25.07
C LYS A 365 68.29 51.18 -25.70
N PRO A 366 67.49 50.44 -26.49
CA PRO A 366 66.23 50.93 -27.03
C PRO A 366 65.31 51.49 -25.92
N GLY A 367 64.73 52.68 -26.13
CA GLY A 367 63.74 53.27 -25.23
C GLY A 367 64.21 54.43 -24.36
N LEU A 368 65.47 54.85 -24.45
CA LEU A 368 65.92 56.14 -23.89
C LEU A 368 65.67 57.25 -24.93
N LEU A 369 65.07 58.36 -24.47
CA LEU A 369 64.97 59.60 -25.23
C LEU A 369 66.33 60.30 -25.22
N HIS A 370 66.95 60.47 -26.38
CA HIS A 370 68.23 61.16 -26.54
C HIS A 370 67.97 62.48 -27.27
N ARG A 371 68.27 63.61 -26.62
CA ARG A 371 68.06 64.96 -27.20
C ARG A 371 69.40 65.51 -27.69
N ILE A 372 69.51 65.79 -28.98
CA ILE A 372 70.75 66.28 -29.64
C ILE A 372 70.57 67.77 -29.95
N ILE A 373 71.45 68.63 -29.43
CA ILE A 373 71.40 70.09 -29.59
C ILE A 373 72.64 70.52 -30.37
N ASN A 374 72.45 71.10 -31.58
CA ASN A 374 73.53 71.69 -32.39
C ASN A 374 73.42 73.23 -32.35
N LEU A 375 74.50 73.93 -32.00
CA LEU A 375 74.50 75.35 -31.69
C LEU A 375 75.13 76.26 -32.75
N SER A 376 75.71 75.74 -33.85
CA SER A 376 76.59 76.58 -34.70
C SER A 376 76.05 77.03 -36.06
N ASP A 377 75.21 76.28 -36.78
CA ASP A 377 75.11 76.52 -38.25
C ASP A 377 73.72 76.80 -38.84
N LYS A 378 72.76 77.28 -38.05
CA LYS A 378 71.41 77.64 -38.54
C LYS A 378 70.76 76.61 -39.49
N THR A 379 71.14 75.33 -39.37
CA THR A 379 70.61 74.16 -40.08
C THR A 379 70.70 72.95 -39.15
N VAL A 380 69.71 72.04 -39.21
CA VAL A 380 69.76 70.75 -38.52
C VAL A 380 69.58 69.67 -39.58
N THR A 381 70.60 68.82 -39.74
CA THR A 381 70.55 67.66 -40.63
C THR A 381 70.32 66.43 -39.76
N ILE A 382 69.22 65.71 -40.01
CA ILE A 382 68.86 64.48 -39.30
C ILE A 382 69.23 63.31 -40.20
N TYR A 383 70.00 62.37 -39.68
CA TYR A 383 70.30 61.11 -40.36
C TYR A 383 69.42 60.01 -39.77
N ALA A 384 68.61 59.35 -40.59
CA ALA A 384 67.97 58.10 -40.21
C ALA A 384 69.02 56.97 -40.33
N ALA A 385 69.15 56.17 -39.28
CA ALA A 385 69.97 54.98 -39.33
C ALA A 385 69.19 53.86 -40.04
N ASP A 386 69.34 53.77 -41.36
CA ASP A 386 69.20 52.49 -42.06
C ASP A 386 70.42 52.23 -42.94
N ASP A 387 70.72 50.96 -43.13
CA ASP A 387 71.98 50.43 -43.65
C ASP A 387 72.12 50.60 -45.18
N SER A 388 71.40 51.55 -45.79
CA SER A 388 71.46 51.82 -47.22
C SER A 388 71.41 53.32 -47.54
N VAL A 389 72.40 53.75 -48.32
CA VAL A 389 72.65 55.14 -48.70
C VAL A 389 71.47 55.68 -49.53
N SER A 390 70.59 56.54 -48.97
CA SER A 390 70.05 57.78 -49.61
C SER A 390 68.67 58.26 -49.12
N THR A 391 68.51 58.64 -47.85
CA THR A 391 67.35 59.46 -47.42
C THR A 391 67.83 60.60 -46.54
N HIS A 392 68.13 61.74 -47.19
CA HIS A 392 68.58 62.97 -46.54
C HIS A 392 67.41 63.95 -46.45
N GLY A 393 67.00 64.32 -45.24
CA GLY A 393 66.15 65.48 -44.99
C GLY A 393 67.00 66.63 -44.45
N THR A 394 67.22 67.66 -45.25
CA THR A 394 67.86 68.90 -44.78
C THR A 394 66.77 69.88 -44.36
N ILE A 395 66.69 70.24 -43.08
CA ILE A 395 65.77 71.28 -42.61
C ILE A 395 66.51 72.62 -42.66
N ASN A 396 66.17 73.44 -43.66
CA ASN A 396 66.61 74.83 -43.80
C ASN A 396 65.56 75.76 -43.19
N TYR A 397 65.87 76.45 -42.10
CA TYR A 397 64.93 77.39 -41.43
C TYR A 397 65.09 78.85 -41.88
N ASN A 398 65.40 79.07 -43.17
CA ASN A 398 65.57 80.40 -43.76
C ASN A 398 64.31 80.96 -44.45
N VAL A 399 63.13 80.35 -44.26
CA VAL A 399 61.87 80.83 -44.84
C VAL A 399 60.78 80.98 -43.76
N SER A 400 60.12 82.12 -43.79
CA SER A 400 59.22 82.69 -42.78
C SER A 400 57.87 81.96 -42.57
N ASN A 401 57.73 80.69 -42.94
CA ASN A 401 56.53 79.90 -42.67
C ASN A 401 56.92 78.50 -42.17
N LEU A 402 57.13 78.37 -40.86
CA LEU A 402 57.33 77.10 -40.16
C LEU A 402 55.98 76.59 -39.63
N ASN A 403 55.10 76.16 -40.52
CA ASN A 403 53.91 75.41 -40.12
C ASN A 403 54.26 73.92 -40.13
N GLN A 404 54.54 73.41 -38.93
CA GLN A 404 54.34 72.02 -38.46
C GLN A 404 54.93 70.89 -39.31
N TRP A 405 56.16 70.46 -39.01
CA TRP A 405 56.71 69.19 -39.52
C TRP A 405 57.11 68.30 -38.34
N GLU A 406 56.19 67.43 -37.91
CA GLU A 406 56.50 66.31 -37.03
C GLU A 406 57.17 65.21 -37.86
N TYR A 407 58.40 64.80 -37.51
CA TYR A 407 59.02 63.63 -38.12
C TYR A 407 58.91 62.45 -37.16
N ALA A 408 57.92 61.58 -37.41
CA ALA A 408 57.77 60.34 -36.67
C ALA A 408 58.84 59.33 -37.14
N LEU A 409 59.87 59.11 -36.32
CA LEU A 409 60.77 57.98 -36.49
C LEU A 409 60.07 56.72 -35.97
N PRO A 410 59.88 55.66 -36.80
CA PRO A 410 59.25 54.43 -36.34
C PRO A 410 60.02 53.84 -35.16
N GLY A 411 59.40 53.75 -33.99
CA GLY A 411 59.98 53.16 -32.78
C GLY A 411 60.64 54.13 -31.78
N TYR A 412 60.66 55.44 -32.06
CA TYR A 412 61.12 56.46 -31.11
C TYR A 412 59.97 57.41 -30.76
N GLN A 413 59.71 57.62 -29.46
CA GLN A 413 58.76 58.63 -29.03
C GLN A 413 59.41 60.00 -29.23
N LYS A 414 58.83 60.81 -30.12
CA LYS A 414 58.96 62.28 -30.26
C LYS A 414 60.37 62.86 -30.06
N VAL A 415 61.00 63.33 -31.14
CA VAL A 415 62.18 64.19 -31.03
C VAL A 415 61.73 65.65 -30.87
N GLU A 416 61.86 66.20 -29.67
CA GLU A 416 61.66 67.64 -29.44
C GLU A 416 62.98 68.40 -29.63
N PHE A 417 62.95 69.39 -30.52
CA PHE A 417 64.07 70.30 -30.76
C PHE A 417 63.97 71.51 -29.83
N VAL A 418 65.03 71.79 -29.10
CA VAL A 418 65.15 72.97 -28.24
C VAL A 418 66.34 73.80 -28.74
N PHE A 419 66.08 75.05 -29.08
CA PHE A 419 67.08 75.97 -29.62
C PHE A 419 67.60 76.90 -28.53
N TYR A 420 68.90 77.17 -28.54
CA TYR A 420 69.54 78.14 -27.65
C TYR A 420 70.27 79.18 -28.50
N ASP A 421 70.34 80.41 -28.02
CA ASP A 421 71.09 81.47 -28.67
C ASP A 421 72.61 81.27 -28.47
N SER A 422 73.42 82.08 -29.14
CA SER A 422 74.89 82.01 -29.06
C SER A 422 75.46 82.33 -27.68
N LYS A 423 74.63 82.67 -26.69
CA LYS A 423 74.98 82.90 -25.29
C LYS A 423 74.40 81.84 -24.35
N GLY A 424 73.79 80.77 -24.90
CA GLY A 424 73.20 79.69 -24.13
C GLY A 424 71.83 80.01 -23.51
N GLY A 425 71.17 81.10 -23.94
CA GLY A 425 69.79 81.42 -23.55
C GLY A 425 68.78 80.63 -24.37
N LEU A 426 67.76 80.06 -23.73
CA LEU A 426 66.69 79.32 -24.42
C LEU A 426 65.99 80.26 -25.41
N THR A 427 66.09 79.97 -26.72
CA THR A 427 65.36 80.71 -27.74
C THR A 427 64.09 79.95 -28.03
N VAL A 428 62.99 80.38 -27.41
CA VAL A 428 61.67 79.86 -27.75
C VAL A 428 61.27 80.51 -29.08
N PRO A 429 61.02 79.74 -30.16
CA PRO A 429 60.53 80.31 -31.40
C PRO A 429 59.22 81.07 -31.15
N SER A 430 58.96 82.17 -31.85
CA SER A 430 57.77 83.03 -31.59
C SER A 430 56.41 82.35 -31.74
N TRP A 431 56.37 81.11 -32.23
CA TRP A 431 55.19 80.26 -32.38
C TRP A 431 55.01 79.24 -31.25
N TYR A 432 55.91 79.19 -30.27
CA TYR A 432 55.90 78.25 -29.16
C TYR A 432 55.38 78.98 -27.90
N THR A 433 54.07 78.95 -27.68
CA THR A 433 53.45 79.33 -26.40
C THR A 433 53.48 78.15 -25.45
N PHE A 434 53.82 78.40 -24.18
CA PHE A 434 53.75 77.42 -23.09
C PHE A 434 52.37 76.77 -22.95
#